data_AF-A0A522LVC8-F1
#
_entry.id   AF-A0A522LVC8-F1
#
_cell.length_a   1.000
_cell.length_b   1.000
_cell.length_c   1.000
_cell.angle_alpha   90.00
_cell.angle_beta   90.00
_cell.angle_gamma   90.00
#
_symmetry.space_group_name_H-M   'P 1'
#
loop_
_entity.id
_entity.type
_entity.pdbx_description
1 polymer ?
#
loop_
_entity_poly.entity_id
_entity_poly.type
_entity_poly.pdbx_seq_one_letter_code
_entity_poly.pdbx_strand_id
1 'polypeptide(L)' 'YNPEVLATKTDHESDRNEKLTAALSTLDARSRDIIQRRWLAEDKPTLHELAREYRISAERIRQLEAKALEQMKGVLAA' A
#
# COMPACT_ATOMS: atom_id res chain seq x y z
N TYR A 1 29.54 -24.66 -1.97
CA TYR A 1 28.45 -23.72 -2.31
C TYR A 1 27.24 -24.21 -1.53
N ASN A 2 26.92 -23.57 -0.41
CA ASN A 2 25.90 -24.07 0.52
C ASN A 2 24.50 -23.71 0.01
N PRO A 3 23.64 -24.69 -0.33
CA PRO A 3 22.31 -24.45 -0.86
C PRO A 3 21.30 -23.96 0.20
N GLU A 4 21.64 -24.09 1.48
CA GLU A 4 20.73 -23.81 2.59
C GLU A 4 20.43 -22.31 2.77
N VAL A 5 21.31 -21.43 2.31
CA VAL A 5 21.13 -19.96 2.45
C VAL A 5 20.17 -19.38 1.41
N LEU A 6 19.97 -20.05 0.28
CA LEU A 6 19.11 -19.58 -0.81
C LEU A 6 17.62 -19.80 -0.51
N ALA A 7 17.27 -20.88 0.18
CA ALA A 7 15.88 -21.20 0.51
C ALA A 7 15.28 -20.20 1.51
N THR A 8 16.02 -19.86 2.59
CA THR A 8 15.52 -18.95 3.64
C THR A 8 15.31 -17.52 3.14
N LYS A 9 16.16 -17.01 2.24
CA LYS A 9 15.97 -15.64 1.70
C LYS A 9 14.76 -15.55 0.78
N THR A 10 14.54 -16.56 -0.05
CA THR A 10 13.42 -16.59 -1.00
C THR A 10 12.07 -16.68 -0.29
N ASP A 11 12.01 -17.43 0.80
CA ASP A 11 10.81 -17.58 1.63
C ASP A 11 10.39 -16.25 2.28
N HIS A 12 11.33 -15.53 2.88
CA HIS A 12 11.04 -14.23 3.51
C HIS A 12 10.65 -13.14 2.52
N GLU A 13 11.23 -13.09 1.32
CA GLU A 13 10.84 -12.11 0.31
C GLU A 13 9.46 -12.41 -0.28
N SER A 14 9.14 -13.70 -0.47
CA SER A 14 7.83 -14.14 -0.96
C SER A 14 6.73 -13.81 0.05
N ASP A 15 6.91 -14.18 1.31
CA ASP A 15 5.95 -13.90 2.40
C ASP A 15 5.67 -12.39 2.54
N ARG A 16 6.72 -11.57 2.44
CA ARG A 16 6.58 -10.11 2.55
C ARG A 16 5.80 -9.51 1.38
N ASN A 17 6.03 -10.02 0.17
CA ASN A 17 5.35 -9.55 -1.03
C ASN A 17 3.89 -10.05 -1.07
N GLU A 18 3.63 -11.27 -0.60
CA GLU A 18 2.28 -11.82 -0.44
C GLU A 18 1.47 -11.03 0.60
N LYS A 19 2.05 -10.74 1.78
CA LYS A 19 1.41 -9.91 2.79
C LYS A 19 1.12 -8.50 2.30
N LEU A 20 2.05 -7.88 1.55
CA LEU A 20 1.81 -6.57 0.94
C LEU A 20 0.68 -6.64 -0.10
N THR A 21 0.65 -7.66 -0.93
CA THR A 21 -0.39 -7.85 -1.95
C THR A 21 -1.76 -8.13 -1.32
N ALA A 22 -1.80 -8.94 -0.27
CA ALA A 22 -3.00 -9.20 0.52
C ALA A 22 -3.49 -7.91 1.19
N ALA A 23 -2.59 -7.16 1.83
CA ALA A 23 -2.90 -5.87 2.45
C ALA A 23 -3.49 -4.89 1.42
N LEU A 24 -2.86 -4.73 0.26
CA LEU A 24 -3.37 -3.91 -0.84
C LEU A 24 -4.74 -4.40 -1.35
N SER A 25 -4.97 -5.72 -1.37
CA SER A 25 -6.24 -6.33 -1.77
C SER A 25 -7.37 -6.04 -0.78
N THR A 26 -7.07 -5.86 0.51
CA THR A 26 -8.06 -5.43 1.52
C THR A 26 -8.48 -3.97 1.39
N LEU A 27 -7.68 -3.16 0.68
CA LEU A 27 -7.98 -1.76 0.41
C LEU A 27 -9.04 -1.63 -0.67
N ASP A 28 -9.95 -0.68 -0.46
CA ASP A 28 -10.87 -0.21 -1.49
C ASP A 28 -10.10 0.30 -2.71
N ALA A 29 -10.66 0.10 -3.91
CA ALA A 29 -10.01 0.46 -5.17
C ALA A 29 -9.54 1.92 -5.18
N ARG A 30 -10.31 2.85 -4.58
CA ARG A 30 -9.91 4.26 -4.47
C ARG A 30 -8.74 4.47 -3.52
N SER A 31 -8.77 3.83 -2.35
CA SER A 31 -7.69 3.96 -1.35
C SER A 31 -6.37 3.41 -1.90
N ARG A 32 -6.43 2.28 -2.61
CA ARG A 32 -5.28 1.66 -3.27
C ARG A 32 -4.66 2.59 -4.31
N ASP A 33 -5.47 3.18 -5.17
CA ASP A 33 -5.02 4.10 -6.22
C ASP A 33 -4.39 5.37 -5.61
N ILE A 34 -5.01 5.96 -4.57
CA ILE A 34 -4.45 7.10 -3.83
C ILE A 34 -3.08 6.77 -3.23
N ILE A 35 -2.96 5.63 -2.54
CA ILE A 35 -1.70 5.19 -1.92
C ILE A 35 -0.65 4.91 -3.00
N GLN A 36 -1.02 4.23 -4.09
CA GLN A 36 -0.12 4.02 -5.24
C GLN A 36 0.40 5.34 -5.79
N ARG A 37 -0.47 6.31 -6.03
CA ARG A 37 -0.06 7.60 -6.57
C ARG A 37 0.75 8.42 -5.58
N ARG A 38 0.48 8.36 -4.28
CA ARG A 38 1.27 9.11 -3.28
C ARG A 38 2.63 8.50 -2.96
N TRP A 39 2.76 7.18 -3.04
CA TRP A 39 3.94 6.45 -2.57
C TRP A 39 4.76 5.84 -3.70
N LEU A 40 4.10 5.34 -4.75
CA LEU A 40 4.71 4.60 -5.85
C LEU A 40 4.84 5.42 -7.14
N ALA A 41 4.13 6.54 -7.29
CA ALA A 41 4.35 7.44 -8.43
C ALA A 41 5.58 8.33 -8.23
N GLU A 42 6.30 8.58 -9.32
CA GLU A 42 7.44 9.50 -9.34
C GLU A 42 6.98 10.95 -9.13
N ASP A 43 5.92 11.35 -9.84
CA ASP A 43 5.25 12.62 -9.61
C ASP A 43 4.17 12.43 -8.54
N LYS A 44 4.45 12.94 -7.34
CA LYS A 44 3.57 12.78 -6.19
C LYS A 44 2.54 13.90 -6.18
N PRO A 45 1.30 13.66 -6.63
CA PRO A 45 0.29 14.70 -6.62
C PRO A 45 0.03 15.14 -5.18
N THR A 46 -0.18 16.44 -5.02
CA THR A 46 -0.54 16.99 -3.72
C THR A 46 -1.93 16.50 -3.31
N LEU A 47 -2.24 16.55 -2.01
CA LEU A 47 -3.58 16.20 -1.51
C LEU A 47 -4.69 17.00 -2.21
N HIS A 48 -4.43 18.25 -2.58
CA HIS A 48 -5.37 19.10 -3.30
C HIS A 48 -5.60 18.66 -4.75
N GLU A 49 -4.58 18.14 -5.42
CA GLU A 49 -4.69 17.63 -6.79
C GLU A 49 -5.48 16.32 -6.82
N LEU A 50 -5.14 15.39 -5.93
CA LEU A 50 -5.93 14.15 -5.76
C LEU A 50 -7.37 14.48 -5.38
N ALA A 51 -7.58 15.43 -4.46
CA ALA A 51 -8.91 15.90 -4.09
C ALA A 51 -9.72 16.40 -5.30
N ARG A 52 -9.11 17.22 -6.18
CA ARG A 52 -9.78 17.68 -7.41
C ARG A 52 -10.06 16.53 -8.37
N GLU A 53 -9.09 15.65 -8.59
CA GLU A 53 -9.20 14.57 -9.56
C GLU A 53 -10.31 13.57 -9.18
N TYR A 54 -10.33 13.13 -7.92
CA TYR A 54 -11.36 12.24 -7.40
C TYR A 54 -12.66 12.97 -7.00
N ARG A 55 -12.69 14.31 -7.14
CA ARG A 55 -13.80 15.18 -6.72
C ARG A 55 -14.23 14.96 -5.27
N ILE A 56 -13.25 14.85 -4.37
CA ILE A 56 -13.44 14.72 -2.92
C ILE A 56 -12.60 15.75 -2.18
N SER A 57 -12.88 15.98 -0.90
CA SER A 57 -12.07 16.91 -0.10
C SER A 57 -10.68 16.35 0.22
N ALA A 58 -9.69 17.22 0.41
CA ALA A 58 -8.33 16.82 0.84
C ALA A 58 -8.36 16.04 2.17
N GLU A 59 -9.29 16.38 3.06
CA GLU A 59 -9.54 15.61 4.29
C GLU A 59 -10.01 14.18 3.99
N ARG A 60 -10.83 13.99 2.96
CA ARG A 60 -11.28 12.66 2.55
C ARG A 60 -10.12 11.80 2.04
N ILE A 61 -9.20 12.40 1.28
CA ILE A 61 -7.95 11.72 0.86
C ILE A 61 -7.17 11.26 2.11
N ARG A 62 -6.99 12.16 3.09
CA ARG A 62 -6.29 11.83 4.34
C ARG A 62 -6.97 10.68 5.10
N GLN A 63 -8.30 10.66 5.15
CA GLN A 63 -9.05 9.56 5.76
C GLN A 63 -8.86 8.24 5.01
N LEU A 64 -8.87 8.26 3.68
CA LEU A 64 -8.64 7.07 2.86
C LEU A 64 -7.24 6.50 3.08
N GLU A 65 -6.22 7.36 3.23
CA GLU A 65 -4.87 6.92 3.59
C GLU A 65 -4.78 6.36 5.00
N ALA A 66 -5.37 7.04 5.99
CA ALA A 66 -5.36 6.56 7.37
C ALA A 66 -6.02 5.18 7.47
N LYS A 67 -7.19 5.02 6.83
CA LYS A 67 -7.89 3.73 6.75
C LYS A 67 -7.05 2.68 6.02
N ALA A 68 -6.37 3.07 4.94
CA ALA A 68 -5.52 2.14 4.21
C ALA A 68 -4.32 1.66 5.05
N LEU A 69 -3.63 2.58 5.72
CA LEU A 69 -2.53 2.25 6.61
C LEU A 69 -3.00 1.37 7.78
N GLU A 70 -4.19 1.63 8.33
CA GLU A 70 -4.77 0.80 9.39
C GLU A 70 -5.05 -0.62 8.92
N GLN A 71 -5.64 -0.80 7.73
CA GLN A 71 -5.86 -2.12 7.15
C GLN A 71 -4.55 -2.84 6.83
N MET A 72 -3.58 -2.13 6.24
CA MET A 72 -2.26 -2.70 5.94
C MET A 72 -1.55 -3.14 7.22
N LYS A 73 -1.59 -2.34 8.28
CA LYS A 73 -1.05 -2.72 9.59
C LYS A 73 -1.75 -3.95 10.16
N GLY A 74 -3.07 -4.07 10.02
CA GLY A 74 -3.82 -5.24 10.45
C GLY A 74 -3.37 -6.53 9.77
N VAL A 75 -3.12 -6.48 8.46
CA VAL A 75 -2.67 -7.66 7.68
C VAL A 75 -1.19 -7.98 7.90
N LEU A 76 -0.35 -6.95 8.09
CA LEU A 76 1.09 -7.12 8.32
C LEU A 76 1.42 -7.55 9.76
N ALA A 77 0.54 -7.24 10.72
CA ALA A 77 0.66 -7.65 12.11
C ALA A 77 -0.06 -8.96 12.44
N ALA A 78 -0.83 -9.51 11.50
CA ALA A 78 -1.46 -10.82 11.57
C ALA A 78 -0.52 -11.91 11.04
#